data_AF-A0A2V7Y3M6-F1
#
_entry.id   AF-A0A2V7Y3M6-F1
#
_cell.length_a   1.000
_cell.length_b   1.000
_cell.length_c   1.000
_cell.angle_alpha   90.00
_cell.angle_beta   90.00
_cell.angle_gamma   90.00
#
_symmetry.space_group_name_H-M   'P 1'
#
loop_
_entity.id
_entity.type
_entity.pdbx_description
1 polymer ?
#
loop_
_entity_poly.entity_id
_entity_poly.type
_entity_poly.pdbx_seq_one_letter_code
_entity_poly.pdbx_strand_id
1 'polypeptide(L)'
;MQPRWRGTVAWTMALAAAFACRLAFGLSHDFWFEDETQIFLIGVRHHATGAWPYFGPDVVWTRSQIPGALQGLLVGLPMDVIAVPEAPFVLLNLLSTAALALLCAYVCRRLPSLPAWLVFGWALAAPWTLHYSTHVVNPSYVLPGSILFFLGFLETFPATSAGLLRLPLAAALMGFGVCWVMQLHLSWVLLVPFAALALAARAREGPGRFAVAAGAMAAGALGSGSLLLPTLWRFGADAGTGGVQRNLRPHLVAPWVLATIAGRFLSFASLEINRFLEITRSKRLFLLHAHPWLVPLAAVTALFGVLHPIAMAVLWFRRRAGPPEWAAIRWLAVGTVVLIYLSYFFAYEPPQAHAFYVVAPLALVYAFYSWNLIDAPRWRRVAAAALATSVAYHAGLAGVKSGRSLYHDRAVPAVAVLQRVPPVLARRREYSMDARLDPAAGREPDVPGEALRDLQLAASTWSRPWGIALWTLTVRNRATAAAYRDVRYQCRYRAADGRVVRESEGLLEEVVQPGTERTVEVVDGRTSEEAVSAELRLLGAEKLLPLRAALAPAPRASAAP
;
A
#
# COMPACT_ATOMS: atom_id res chain seq x y z
N MET A 1 12.28 39.89 -20.31
CA MET A 1 12.37 39.08 -19.08
C MET A 1 10.96 38.78 -18.59
N GLN A 2 10.43 37.57 -18.83
CA GLN A 2 9.17 37.18 -18.18
C GLN A 2 9.44 37.02 -16.67
N PRO A 3 8.58 37.55 -15.79
CA PRO A 3 8.83 37.50 -14.36
C PRO A 3 8.88 36.06 -13.84
N ARG A 4 10.03 35.67 -13.28
CA ARG A 4 10.27 34.35 -12.66
C ARG A 4 9.21 33.97 -11.61
N TRP A 5 8.52 34.95 -10.99
CA TRP A 5 7.50 34.70 -9.97
C TRP A 5 6.21 34.05 -10.51
N ARG A 6 5.81 34.33 -11.77
CA ARG A 6 4.62 33.70 -12.37
C ARG A 6 4.80 32.19 -12.53
N GLY A 7 6.04 31.76 -12.79
CA GLY A 7 6.40 30.34 -12.84
C GLY A 7 6.29 29.66 -11.48
N THR A 8 6.83 30.28 -10.43
CA THR A 8 6.79 29.71 -9.07
C THR A 8 5.36 29.54 -8.56
N VAL A 9 4.51 30.55 -8.70
CA VAL A 9 3.11 30.47 -8.25
C VAL A 9 2.35 29.37 -9.00
N ALA A 10 2.47 29.30 -10.32
CA ALA A 10 1.82 28.25 -11.12
C ALA A 10 2.28 26.84 -10.70
N TRP A 11 3.58 26.65 -10.43
CA TRP A 11 4.11 25.38 -9.95
C TRP A 11 3.62 25.01 -8.56
N THR A 12 3.59 25.97 -7.63
CA THR A 12 3.04 25.74 -6.28
C THR A 12 1.57 25.35 -6.35
N MET A 13 0.78 26.05 -7.18
CA MET A 13 -0.64 25.71 -7.39
C MET A 13 -0.82 24.34 -8.03
N ALA A 14 0.02 23.98 -9.00
CA ALA A 14 -0.01 22.66 -9.63
C ALA A 14 0.33 21.53 -8.64
N LEU A 15 1.31 21.73 -7.77
CA LEU A 15 1.65 20.77 -6.72
C LEU A 15 0.55 20.67 -5.65
N ALA A 16 -0.05 21.79 -5.25
CA ALA A 16 -1.19 21.79 -4.34
C ALA A 16 -2.40 21.06 -4.94
N ALA A 17 -2.70 21.29 -6.22
CA ALA A 17 -3.75 20.58 -6.94
C ALA A 17 -3.44 19.07 -7.05
N ALA A 18 -2.20 18.69 -7.34
CA ALA A 18 -1.78 17.29 -7.38
C ALA A 18 -1.90 16.62 -6.01
N PHE A 19 -1.50 17.31 -4.93
CA PHE A 19 -1.72 16.86 -3.55
C PHE A 19 -3.21 16.64 -3.27
N ALA A 20 -4.06 17.62 -3.58
CA ALA A 20 -5.50 17.54 -3.35
C ALA A 20 -6.13 16.37 -4.15
N CYS A 21 -5.74 16.17 -5.40
CA CYS A 21 -6.21 15.05 -6.22
C CYS A 21 -5.78 13.70 -5.63
N ARG A 22 -4.52 13.58 -5.19
CA ARG A 22 -3.99 12.36 -4.56
C ARG A 22 -4.67 12.04 -3.24
N LEU A 23 -4.91 13.07 -2.42
CA LEU A 23 -5.64 12.94 -1.17
C LEU A 23 -7.10 12.52 -1.41
N ALA A 24 -7.80 13.17 -2.34
CA ALA A 24 -9.17 12.81 -2.70
C ALA A 24 -9.26 11.38 -3.24
N PHE A 25 -8.27 10.96 -4.05
CA PHE A 25 -8.17 9.60 -4.54
C PHE A 25 -8.00 8.59 -3.39
N GLY A 26 -7.06 8.82 -2.47
CA GLY A 26 -6.83 7.95 -1.31
C GLY A 26 -8.04 7.86 -0.38
N LEU A 27 -8.72 8.99 -0.14
CA LEU A 27 -9.93 9.08 0.66
C LEU A 27 -11.16 8.42 0.03
N SER A 28 -11.16 8.21 -1.29
CA SER A 28 -12.24 7.54 -2.02
C SER A 28 -11.97 6.06 -2.26
N HIS A 29 -10.83 5.55 -1.82
CA HIS A 29 -10.41 4.17 -2.06
C HIS A 29 -10.68 3.27 -0.84
N ASP A 30 -10.36 1.99 -1.00
CA ASP A 30 -10.68 0.89 -0.10
C ASP A 30 -10.13 1.17 1.32
N PHE A 31 -11.00 1.13 2.34
CA PHE A 31 -10.62 1.30 3.76
C PHE A 31 -10.99 0.09 4.62
N TRP A 32 -12.09 -0.58 4.27
CA TRP A 32 -12.66 -1.66 5.08
C TRP A 32 -11.98 -3.02 4.89
N PHE A 33 -11.01 -3.11 3.99
CA PHE A 33 -10.14 -4.26 3.91
C PHE A 33 -9.34 -4.43 5.20
N GLU A 34 -9.05 -5.70 5.49
CA GLU A 34 -8.42 -6.13 6.72
C GLU A 34 -7.05 -5.45 6.91
N ASP A 35 -6.20 -5.36 5.89
CA ASP A 35 -4.87 -4.76 6.05
C ASP A 35 -4.95 -3.25 6.36
N GLU A 36 -5.77 -2.49 5.64
CA GLU A 36 -6.00 -1.07 5.86
C GLU A 36 -6.55 -0.79 7.26
N THR A 37 -7.55 -1.56 7.67
CA THR A 37 -8.15 -1.47 9.02
C THR A 37 -7.09 -1.77 10.09
N GLN A 38 -6.30 -2.83 9.92
CA GLN A 38 -5.29 -3.23 10.90
C GLN A 38 -4.18 -2.17 11.03
N ILE A 39 -3.74 -1.57 9.93
CA ILE A 39 -2.77 -0.47 9.95
C ILE A 39 -3.36 0.77 10.65
N PHE A 40 -4.60 1.12 10.33
CA PHE A 40 -5.29 2.23 10.98
C PHE A 40 -5.42 1.99 12.50
N LEU A 41 -5.79 0.77 12.89
CA LEU A 41 -5.99 0.36 14.28
C LEU A 41 -4.73 0.48 15.14
N ILE A 42 -3.53 0.20 14.60
CA ILE A 42 -2.26 0.40 15.33
C ILE A 42 -2.14 1.86 15.79
N GLY A 43 -2.45 2.82 14.91
CA GLY A 43 -2.41 4.24 15.24
C GLY A 43 -3.54 4.71 16.16
N VAL A 44 -4.77 4.23 15.95
CA VAL A 44 -5.90 4.55 16.85
C VAL A 44 -5.63 4.07 18.27
N ARG A 45 -5.00 2.91 18.45
CA ARG A 45 -4.62 2.41 19.78
C ARG A 45 -3.57 3.29 20.45
N HIS A 46 -2.57 3.74 19.71
CA HIS A 46 -1.60 4.71 20.21
C HIS A 46 -2.30 6.00 20.66
N HIS A 47 -3.13 6.59 19.80
CA HIS A 47 -3.90 7.80 20.08
C HIS A 47 -4.82 7.64 21.31
N ALA A 48 -5.50 6.49 21.41
CA ALA A 48 -6.48 6.24 22.46
C ALA A 48 -5.83 6.09 23.84
N THR A 49 -4.69 5.39 23.90
CA THR A 49 -4.08 4.96 25.17
C THR A 49 -2.86 5.79 25.57
N GLY A 50 -2.25 6.52 24.64
CA GLY A 50 -0.93 7.13 24.82
C GLY A 50 0.22 6.11 24.90
N ALA A 51 -0.05 4.81 24.75
CA ALA A 51 0.97 3.77 24.85
C ALA A 51 1.90 3.81 23.64
N TRP A 52 3.19 3.53 23.87
CA TRP A 52 4.17 3.42 22.80
C TRP A 52 3.82 2.23 21.88
N PRO A 53 3.71 2.42 20.55
CA PRO A 53 3.42 1.33 19.63
C PRO A 53 4.71 0.54 19.41
N TYR A 54 4.91 -0.57 20.13
CA TYR A 54 6.18 -1.31 20.02
C TYR A 54 6.33 -2.07 18.70
N PHE A 55 5.22 -2.49 18.10
CA PHE A 55 5.20 -3.24 16.85
C PHE A 55 4.37 -2.51 15.79
N GLY A 56 4.79 -2.70 14.55
CA GLY A 56 4.14 -2.20 13.35
C GLY A 56 3.26 -3.26 12.68
N PRO A 57 3.23 -3.28 11.34
CA PRO A 57 2.35 -4.15 10.55
C PRO A 57 2.53 -5.64 10.87
N ASP A 58 1.43 -6.39 10.79
CA ASP A 58 1.50 -7.85 10.81
C ASP A 58 1.98 -8.41 9.48
N VAL A 59 2.59 -9.59 9.54
CA VAL A 59 2.90 -10.43 8.39
C VAL A 59 2.05 -11.69 8.49
N VAL A 60 0.94 -11.68 7.74
CA VAL A 60 -0.17 -12.64 7.89
C VAL A 60 0.29 -14.09 7.70
N TRP A 61 1.10 -14.35 6.67
CA TRP A 61 1.52 -15.69 6.27
C TRP A 61 2.35 -16.43 7.33
N THR A 62 3.11 -15.69 8.12
CA THR A 62 4.01 -16.25 9.15
C THR A 62 3.57 -15.93 10.57
N ARG A 63 2.40 -15.29 10.71
CA ARG A 63 1.85 -14.84 11.99
C ARG A 63 2.89 -14.08 12.83
N SER A 64 3.63 -13.19 12.16
CA SER A 64 4.68 -12.35 12.74
C SER A 64 4.30 -10.87 12.68
N GLN A 65 5.08 -10.00 13.33
CA GLN A 65 4.92 -8.55 13.28
C GLN A 65 6.25 -7.88 12.99
N ILE A 66 6.21 -6.79 12.23
CA ILE A 66 7.38 -5.96 11.97
C ILE A 66 7.65 -5.11 13.22
N PRO A 67 8.88 -5.07 13.74
CA PRO A 67 9.15 -4.34 14.98
C PRO A 67 9.37 -2.84 14.74
N GLY A 68 9.06 -2.05 15.76
CA GLY A 68 9.29 -0.60 15.78
C GLY A 68 8.02 0.23 15.70
N ALA A 69 8.14 1.48 16.15
CA ALA A 69 7.00 2.36 16.40
C ALA A 69 6.51 3.15 15.20
N LEU A 70 7.31 3.20 14.14
CA LEU A 70 7.10 4.15 13.05
C LEU A 70 5.70 4.04 12.43
N GLN A 71 5.17 2.85 12.16
CA GLN A 71 3.82 2.70 11.59
C GLN A 71 2.73 3.28 12.51
N GLY A 72 2.78 2.95 13.80
CA GLY A 72 1.81 3.43 14.78
C GLY A 72 1.88 4.94 14.96
N LEU A 73 3.09 5.51 14.98
CA LEU A 73 3.29 6.96 15.08
C LEU A 73 2.83 7.70 13.81
N LEU A 74 3.11 7.18 12.61
CA LEU A 74 2.67 7.78 11.35
C LEU A 74 1.15 7.81 11.17
N VAL A 75 0.44 6.95 11.89
CA VAL A 75 -1.04 6.91 11.88
C VAL A 75 -1.62 7.64 13.10
N GLY A 76 -1.06 7.45 14.30
CA GLY A 76 -1.62 7.98 15.55
C GLY A 76 -1.28 9.46 15.82
N LEU A 77 -0.04 9.90 15.58
CA LEU A 77 0.36 11.30 15.82
C LEU A 77 -0.51 12.34 15.09
N PRO A 78 -0.90 12.17 13.81
CA PRO A 78 -1.79 13.13 13.19
C PRO A 78 -3.18 13.20 13.86
N MET A 79 -3.64 12.11 14.50
CA MET A 79 -4.87 12.11 15.30
C MET A 79 -4.70 12.84 16.64
N ASP A 80 -3.49 12.82 17.23
CA ASP A 80 -3.17 13.60 18.42
C ASP A 80 -3.21 15.11 18.14
N VAL A 81 -2.86 15.52 16.91
CA VAL A 81 -2.93 16.93 16.49
C VAL A 81 -4.38 17.31 16.12
N ILE A 82 -5.06 16.48 15.32
CA ILE A 82 -6.44 16.71 14.91
C ILE A 82 -7.18 15.37 14.97
N ALA A 83 -8.09 15.21 15.95
CA ALA A 83 -8.83 13.98 16.21
C ALA A 83 -9.93 13.70 15.16
N VAL A 84 -9.53 13.51 13.90
CA VAL A 84 -10.41 13.12 12.79
C VAL A 84 -9.82 11.90 12.07
N PRO A 85 -10.66 10.98 11.57
CA PRO A 85 -10.15 9.75 10.94
C PRO A 85 -9.41 10.00 9.62
N GLU A 86 -9.57 11.17 9.00
CA GLU A 86 -8.83 11.56 7.79
C GLU A 86 -7.38 11.98 8.05
N ALA A 87 -7.02 12.33 9.28
CA ALA A 87 -5.72 12.92 9.60
C ALA A 87 -4.50 12.06 9.13
N PRO A 88 -4.52 10.71 9.24
CA PRO A 88 -3.46 9.86 8.71
C PRO A 88 -3.33 9.90 7.19
N PHE A 89 -4.45 10.04 6.47
CA PHE A 89 -4.45 10.17 5.00
C PHE A 89 -3.77 11.47 4.59
N VAL A 90 -4.03 12.57 5.30
CA VAL A 90 -3.39 13.87 5.04
C VAL A 90 -1.89 13.78 5.24
N LEU A 91 -1.42 13.24 6.37
CA LEU A 91 0.02 13.09 6.64
C LEU A 91 0.70 12.18 5.60
N LEU A 92 0.10 11.02 5.30
CA LEU A 92 0.62 10.09 4.29
C LEU A 92 0.75 10.78 2.93
N ASN A 93 -0.28 11.47 2.47
CA ASN A 93 -0.27 12.15 1.16
C ASN A 93 0.71 13.33 1.15
N LEU A 94 0.91 14.01 2.27
CA LEU A 94 1.91 15.07 2.40
C LEU A 94 3.32 14.51 2.24
N LEU A 95 3.64 13.45 3.00
CA LEU A 95 4.94 12.77 2.94
C LEU A 95 5.21 12.18 1.55
N SER A 96 4.24 11.48 0.98
CA SER A 96 4.41 10.83 -0.33
C SER A 96 4.51 11.84 -1.47
N THR A 97 3.71 12.90 -1.45
CA THR A 97 3.78 13.96 -2.47
C THR A 97 5.09 14.74 -2.35
N ALA A 98 5.55 15.07 -1.14
CA ALA A 98 6.83 15.72 -0.93
C ALA A 98 8.01 14.86 -1.40
N ALA A 99 8.00 13.56 -1.08
CA ALA A 99 9.04 12.64 -1.53
C ALA A 99 9.04 12.49 -3.07
N LEU A 100 7.87 12.31 -3.69
CA LEU A 100 7.76 12.25 -5.15
C LEU A 100 8.21 13.56 -5.82
N ALA A 101 7.82 14.71 -5.27
CA ALA A 101 8.27 16.02 -5.77
C ALA A 101 9.80 16.17 -5.66
N LEU A 102 10.41 15.69 -4.57
CA LEU A 102 11.87 15.64 -4.41
C LEU A 102 12.53 14.75 -5.48
N LEU A 103 12.00 13.55 -5.71
CA LEU A 103 12.47 12.65 -6.78
C LEU A 103 12.36 13.31 -8.16
N CYS A 104 11.22 13.96 -8.44
CA CYS A 104 11.01 14.64 -9.72
C CYS A 104 11.96 15.82 -9.91
N ALA A 105 12.15 16.65 -8.88
CA ALA A 105 13.10 17.76 -8.91
C ALA A 105 14.54 17.27 -9.13
N TYR A 106 14.90 16.14 -8.52
CA TYR A 106 16.18 15.49 -8.72
C TYR A 106 16.35 14.97 -10.16
N VAL A 107 15.36 14.27 -10.70
CA VAL A 107 15.36 13.78 -12.08
C VAL A 107 15.44 14.93 -13.09
N CYS A 108 14.66 16.00 -12.90
CA CYS A 108 14.70 17.18 -13.79
C CYS A 108 16.07 17.88 -13.79
N ARG A 109 16.83 17.80 -12.68
CA ARG A 109 18.21 18.31 -12.64
C ARG A 109 19.19 17.40 -13.38
N ARG A 110 18.98 16.08 -13.34
CA ARG A 110 19.81 15.11 -14.07
C ARG A 110 19.50 15.07 -15.56
N LEU A 111 18.23 15.23 -15.92
CA LEU A 111 17.71 15.09 -17.28
C LEU A 111 17.01 16.39 -17.70
N PRO A 112 17.74 17.50 -17.88
CA PRO A 112 17.15 18.83 -18.14
C PRO A 112 16.40 18.93 -19.48
N SER A 113 16.64 18.01 -20.41
CA SER A 113 15.90 17.88 -21.67
C SER A 113 14.46 17.41 -21.47
N LEU A 114 14.20 16.60 -20.43
CA LEU A 114 12.86 16.10 -20.15
C LEU A 114 11.97 17.22 -19.61
N PRO A 115 10.75 17.38 -20.14
CA PRO A 115 9.85 18.41 -19.65
C PRO A 115 9.36 18.06 -18.24
N ALA A 116 9.45 19.04 -17.33
CA ALA A 116 9.07 18.85 -15.93
C ALA A 116 7.60 18.39 -15.75
N TRP A 117 6.67 18.84 -16.58
CA TRP A 117 5.27 18.39 -16.51
C TRP A 117 5.15 16.87 -16.72
N LEU A 118 6.00 16.27 -17.56
CA LEU A 118 6.00 14.83 -17.81
C LEU A 118 6.55 14.09 -16.59
N VAL A 119 7.67 14.55 -16.05
CA VAL A 119 8.29 13.93 -14.87
C VAL A 119 7.36 13.97 -13.66
N PHE A 120 6.87 15.17 -13.31
CA PHE A 120 5.97 15.38 -12.18
C PHE A 120 4.60 14.72 -12.40
N GLY A 121 3.98 14.97 -13.56
CA GLY A 121 2.67 14.43 -13.88
C GLY A 121 2.65 12.91 -13.83
N TRP A 122 3.68 12.26 -14.40
CA TRP A 122 3.76 10.80 -14.38
C TRP A 122 4.05 10.24 -13.00
N ALA A 123 5.03 10.77 -12.26
CA ALA A 123 5.35 10.25 -10.94
C ALA A 123 4.20 10.43 -9.94
N LEU A 124 3.46 11.54 -10.03
CA LEU A 124 2.35 11.85 -9.11
C LEU A 124 1.04 11.14 -9.44
N ALA A 125 0.86 10.70 -10.70
CA ALA A 125 -0.37 10.07 -11.18
C ALA A 125 -0.20 8.64 -11.73
N ALA A 126 1.00 8.05 -11.64
CA ALA A 126 1.20 6.65 -11.98
C ALA A 126 0.33 5.76 -11.06
N PRO A 127 -0.29 4.68 -11.59
CA PRO A 127 -1.14 3.79 -10.79
C PRO A 127 -0.46 3.29 -9.51
N TRP A 128 0.80 2.89 -9.60
CA TRP A 128 1.53 2.39 -8.43
C TRP A 128 1.72 3.44 -7.33
N THR A 129 1.95 4.71 -7.70
CA THR A 129 2.08 5.80 -6.73
C THR A 129 0.72 6.36 -6.30
N LEU A 130 -0.34 6.22 -7.10
CA LEU A 130 -1.70 6.56 -6.66
C LEU A 130 -2.25 5.52 -5.71
N HIS A 131 -2.14 4.24 -6.02
CA HIS A 131 -2.60 3.20 -5.13
C HIS A 131 -1.65 3.10 -3.94
N TYR A 132 -0.40 2.67 -4.08
CA TYR A 132 0.50 2.48 -2.94
C TYR A 132 1.24 3.75 -2.50
N SER A 133 0.55 4.88 -2.28
CA SER A 133 1.05 5.98 -1.43
C SER A 133 0.00 7.03 -1.02
N THR A 134 -1.30 6.75 -1.20
CA THR A 134 -2.38 7.67 -0.82
C THR A 134 -3.38 7.09 0.18
N HIS A 135 -3.44 5.77 0.37
CA HIS A 135 -4.30 5.09 1.35
C HIS A 135 -3.49 4.43 2.47
N VAL A 136 -4.12 4.29 3.63
CA VAL A 136 -3.51 3.85 4.89
C VAL A 136 -3.26 2.34 4.88
N VAL A 137 -2.21 1.92 4.19
CA VAL A 137 -1.70 0.54 4.15
C VAL A 137 -0.17 0.56 4.27
N ASN A 138 0.45 -0.50 4.76
CA ASN A 138 1.88 -0.48 5.06
C ASN A 138 2.79 -0.19 3.84
N PRO A 139 2.58 -0.73 2.61
CA PRO A 139 3.42 -0.34 1.48
C PRO A 139 3.34 1.15 1.12
N SER A 140 2.25 1.84 1.43
CA SER A 140 2.11 3.28 1.15
C SER A 140 3.14 4.12 1.93
N TYR A 141 3.47 3.71 3.16
CA TYR A 141 4.45 4.40 4.00
C TYR A 141 5.91 4.04 3.65
N VAL A 142 6.14 3.04 2.78
CA VAL A 142 7.47 2.66 2.31
C VAL A 142 8.05 3.69 1.33
N LEU A 143 7.19 4.29 0.49
CA LEU A 143 7.63 5.14 -0.62
C LEU A 143 8.50 6.34 -0.17
N PRO A 144 8.18 7.11 0.89
CA PRO A 144 9.03 8.20 1.34
C PRO A 144 10.45 7.75 1.70
N GLY A 145 10.59 6.73 2.56
CA GLY A 145 11.89 6.20 2.97
C GLY A 145 12.68 5.59 1.80
N SER A 146 11.98 4.92 0.88
CA SER A 146 12.56 4.38 -0.35
C SER A 146 13.12 5.48 -1.26
N ILE A 147 12.38 6.57 -1.48
CA ILE A 147 12.88 7.68 -2.32
C ILE A 147 14.14 8.29 -1.69
N LEU A 148 14.12 8.59 -0.38
CA LEU A 148 15.30 9.11 0.30
C LEU A 148 16.49 8.15 0.17
N PHE A 149 16.26 6.85 0.35
CA PHE A 149 17.29 5.83 0.15
C PHE A 149 17.89 5.88 -1.25
N PHE A 150 17.07 5.85 -2.30
CA PHE A 150 17.58 5.77 -3.67
C PHE A 150 18.21 7.08 -4.17
N LEU A 151 17.75 8.25 -3.70
CA LEU A 151 18.46 9.51 -3.94
C LEU A 151 19.84 9.48 -3.28
N GLY A 152 19.91 9.00 -2.04
CA GLY A 152 21.16 8.80 -1.32
C GLY A 152 22.09 7.81 -2.02
N PHE A 153 21.57 6.67 -2.47
CA PHE A 153 22.33 5.65 -3.19
C PHE A 153 22.88 6.18 -4.52
N LEU A 154 22.05 6.83 -5.34
CA LEU A 154 22.47 7.34 -6.65
C LEU A 154 23.58 8.39 -6.54
N GLU A 155 23.59 9.19 -5.47
CA GLU A 155 24.64 10.18 -5.21
C GLU A 155 25.87 9.60 -4.48
N THR A 156 25.67 8.56 -3.66
CA THR A 156 26.76 7.86 -2.94
C THR A 156 27.46 6.84 -3.84
N PHE A 157 26.83 6.26 -4.86
CA PHE A 157 27.51 5.33 -5.76
C PHE A 157 28.22 6.10 -6.90
N PRO A 158 29.57 6.00 -7.05
CA PRO A 158 30.34 6.86 -7.96
C PRO A 158 29.85 6.84 -9.41
N ALA A 159 29.54 5.65 -9.94
CA ALA A 159 29.16 5.48 -11.34
C ALA A 159 27.79 6.10 -11.69
N THR A 160 26.97 6.40 -10.69
CA THR A 160 25.68 7.07 -10.89
C THR A 160 25.66 8.50 -10.38
N SER A 161 26.66 8.95 -9.62
CA SER A 161 26.62 10.24 -8.92
C SER A 161 26.61 11.42 -9.88
N ALA A 162 25.74 12.41 -9.63
CA ALA A 162 25.65 13.64 -10.40
C ALA A 162 26.14 14.86 -9.59
N GLY A 163 26.62 14.65 -8.36
CA GLY A 163 27.10 15.71 -7.46
C GLY A 163 25.98 16.66 -6.99
N LEU A 164 24.72 16.21 -7.03
CA LEU A 164 23.57 17.01 -6.62
C LEU A 164 23.37 17.00 -5.10
N LEU A 165 23.83 15.95 -4.42
CA LEU A 165 23.87 15.88 -2.96
C LEU A 165 25.32 15.70 -2.49
N ARG A 166 25.65 16.35 -1.37
CA ARG A 166 26.94 16.13 -0.71
C ARG A 166 26.99 14.70 -0.16
N LEU A 167 28.15 14.05 -0.27
CA LEU A 167 28.35 12.66 0.16
C LEU A 167 27.81 12.35 1.58
N PRO A 168 28.05 13.19 2.63
CA PRO A 168 27.50 12.90 3.95
C PRO A 168 25.97 12.90 3.96
N LEU A 169 25.33 13.88 3.32
CA LEU A 169 23.87 13.94 3.23
C LEU A 169 23.32 12.74 2.46
N ALA A 170 23.91 12.41 1.31
CA ALA A 170 23.50 11.26 0.51
C ALA A 170 23.58 9.94 1.30
N ALA A 171 24.68 9.71 2.01
CA ALA A 171 24.85 8.53 2.83
C ALA A 171 23.90 8.52 4.05
N ALA A 172 23.66 9.67 4.69
CA ALA A 172 22.68 9.79 5.76
C ALA A 172 21.26 9.47 5.30
N LEU A 173 20.85 9.92 4.10
CA LEU A 173 19.55 9.56 3.53
C LEU A 173 19.41 8.04 3.28
N MET A 174 20.50 7.35 2.90
CA MET A 174 20.50 5.90 2.80
C MET A 174 20.25 5.23 4.15
N GLY A 175 20.99 5.60 5.18
CA GLY A 175 20.81 5.04 6.53
C GLY A 175 19.41 5.29 7.06
N PHE A 176 18.92 6.53 6.91
CA PHE A 176 17.58 6.92 7.31
C PHE A 176 16.51 6.09 6.58
N GLY A 177 16.65 5.92 5.27
CA GLY A 177 15.72 5.14 4.45
C GLY A 177 15.69 3.66 4.83
N VAL A 178 16.83 3.04 5.15
CA VAL A 178 16.89 1.64 5.60
C VAL A 178 16.09 1.45 6.89
N CYS A 179 16.39 2.22 7.94
CA CYS A 179 15.72 2.08 9.23
C CYS A 179 14.25 2.56 9.20
N TRP A 180 13.89 3.46 8.28
CA TRP A 180 12.50 3.82 8.01
C TRP A 180 11.73 2.62 7.47
N VAL A 181 12.20 2.01 6.38
CA VAL A 181 11.49 0.89 5.74
C VAL A 181 11.51 -0.36 6.63
N MET A 182 12.58 -0.57 7.40
CA MET A 182 12.71 -1.73 8.32
C MET A 182 11.55 -1.84 9.32
N GLN A 183 10.99 -0.70 9.75
CA GLN A 183 9.88 -0.66 10.71
C GLN A 183 8.49 -0.74 10.05
N LEU A 184 8.44 -0.79 8.72
CA LEU A 184 7.19 -0.72 7.94
C LEU A 184 6.97 -1.92 7.03
N HIS A 185 8.05 -2.50 6.48
CA HIS A 185 7.93 -3.53 5.46
C HIS A 185 9.19 -4.41 5.37
N LEU A 186 9.00 -5.73 5.23
CA LEU A 186 10.10 -6.71 5.17
C LEU A 186 11.04 -6.53 3.97
N SER A 187 10.63 -5.77 2.96
CA SER A 187 11.46 -5.47 1.78
C SER A 187 12.67 -4.58 2.06
N TRP A 188 12.84 -4.06 3.29
CA TRP A 188 14.04 -3.30 3.68
C TRP A 188 15.33 -4.08 3.42
N VAL A 189 15.27 -5.42 3.48
CA VAL A 189 16.41 -6.31 3.19
C VAL A 189 16.97 -6.11 1.79
N LEU A 190 16.13 -5.69 0.83
CA LEU A 190 16.57 -5.38 -0.53
C LEU A 190 17.46 -4.13 -0.58
N LEU A 191 17.39 -3.25 0.43
CA LEU A 191 18.20 -2.03 0.49
C LEU A 191 19.64 -2.30 0.97
N VAL A 192 19.85 -3.37 1.74
CA VAL A 192 21.16 -3.69 2.34
C VAL A 192 22.24 -3.93 1.27
N PRO A 193 22.02 -4.72 0.21
CA PRO A 193 23.01 -4.90 -0.85
C PRO A 193 23.38 -3.60 -1.58
N PHE A 194 22.43 -2.68 -1.78
CA PHE A 194 22.74 -1.37 -2.36
C PHE A 194 23.62 -0.53 -1.41
N ALA A 195 23.31 -0.55 -0.11
CA ALA A 195 24.13 0.15 0.89
C ALA A 195 25.56 -0.40 0.95
N ALA A 196 25.70 -1.72 0.99
CA ALA A 196 27.01 -2.39 0.96
C ALA A 196 27.78 -2.05 -0.33
N LEU A 197 27.12 -2.09 -1.50
CA LEU A 197 27.74 -1.76 -2.78
C LEU A 197 28.23 -0.30 -2.82
N ALA A 198 27.44 0.65 -2.31
CA ALA A 198 27.82 2.06 -2.26
C ALA A 198 29.02 2.30 -1.33
N LEU A 199 29.03 1.68 -0.15
CA LEU A 199 30.16 1.76 0.78
C LEU A 199 31.42 1.09 0.24
N ALA A 200 31.29 -0.09 -0.37
CA ALA A 200 32.41 -0.78 -1.00
C ALA A 200 33.02 0.05 -2.14
N ALA A 201 32.18 0.74 -2.93
CA ALA A 201 32.65 1.66 -3.95
C ALA A 201 33.40 2.86 -3.36
N ARG A 202 32.96 3.40 -2.20
CA ARG A 202 33.67 4.48 -1.51
C ARG A 202 34.95 4.03 -0.83
N ALA A 203 35.03 2.80 -0.36
CA ALA A 203 36.27 2.22 0.16
C ALA A 203 37.37 2.17 -0.91
N ARG A 204 37.00 1.90 -2.18
CA ARG A 204 37.93 1.92 -3.32
C ARG A 204 38.47 3.32 -3.65
N GLU A 205 37.79 4.38 -3.25
CA GLU A 205 38.27 5.77 -3.38
C GLU A 205 39.16 6.22 -2.22
N GLY A 206 39.27 5.40 -1.16
CA GLY A 206 40.13 5.63 0.00
C GLY A 206 39.39 5.59 1.35
N PRO A 207 40.12 5.34 2.45
CA PRO A 207 39.54 5.12 3.78
C PRO A 207 38.77 6.34 4.32
N GLY A 208 39.21 7.56 4.00
CA GLY A 208 38.51 8.79 4.43
C GLY A 208 37.12 8.95 3.80
N ARG A 209 36.98 8.64 2.50
CA ARG A 209 35.67 8.68 1.80
C ARG A 209 34.72 7.62 2.37
N PHE A 210 35.23 6.43 2.63
CA PHE A 210 34.48 5.38 3.31
C PHE A 210 34.03 5.80 4.71
N ALA A 211 34.93 6.30 5.55
CA ALA A 211 34.61 6.71 6.91
C ALA A 211 33.52 7.79 6.95
N VAL A 212 33.61 8.80 6.06
CA VAL A 212 32.57 9.84 5.93
C VAL A 212 31.22 9.24 5.53
N ALA A 213 31.19 8.36 4.53
CA ALA A 213 29.95 7.73 4.08
C ALA A 213 29.36 6.81 5.16
N ALA A 214 30.18 5.94 5.76
CA ALA A 214 29.76 5.01 6.80
C ALA A 214 29.25 5.74 8.06
N GLY A 215 29.99 6.74 8.53
CA GLY A 215 29.60 7.54 9.70
C GLY A 215 28.31 8.33 9.48
N ALA A 216 28.17 8.96 8.31
CA ALA A 216 26.94 9.69 7.99
C ALA A 216 25.74 8.75 7.78
N MET A 217 25.95 7.58 7.16
CA MET A 217 24.93 6.54 7.05
C MET A 217 24.48 6.03 8.42
N ALA A 218 25.42 5.78 9.34
CA ALA A 218 25.09 5.41 10.71
C ALA A 218 24.26 6.52 11.41
N ALA A 219 24.64 7.79 11.25
CA ALA A 219 23.88 8.91 11.80
C ALA A 219 22.45 8.99 11.24
N GLY A 220 22.29 8.79 9.93
CA GLY A 220 20.96 8.71 9.30
C GLY A 220 20.13 7.54 9.82
N ALA A 221 20.76 6.36 9.96
CA ALA A 221 20.13 5.16 10.50
C ALA A 221 19.68 5.33 11.96
N LEU A 222 20.47 6.04 12.78
CA LEU A 222 20.08 6.40 14.15
C LEU A 222 18.87 7.35 14.17
N GLY A 223 18.75 8.24 13.20
CA GLY A 223 17.62 9.17 13.07
C GLY A 223 16.28 8.44 13.08
N SER A 224 16.01 7.59 12.07
CA SER A 224 14.75 6.82 12.00
C SER A 224 14.76 5.56 12.87
N GLY A 225 15.92 4.93 13.07
CA GLY A 225 16.07 3.68 13.84
C GLY A 225 15.95 3.86 15.35
N SER A 226 16.09 5.07 15.87
CA SER A 226 15.86 5.37 17.30
C SER A 226 14.47 4.93 17.78
N LEU A 227 13.47 4.96 16.90
CA LEU A 227 12.09 4.53 17.17
C LEU A 227 11.95 3.01 17.37
N LEU A 228 12.93 2.22 16.96
CA LEU A 228 12.98 0.77 17.19
C LEU A 228 13.55 0.43 18.57
N LEU A 229 14.36 1.31 19.16
CA LEU A 229 15.08 1.04 20.41
C LEU A 229 14.15 0.68 21.58
N PRO A 230 13.00 1.34 21.81
CA PRO A 230 12.11 0.96 22.91
C PRO A 230 11.56 -0.46 22.78
N THR A 231 11.36 -0.95 21.55
CA THR A 231 10.92 -2.32 21.27
C THR A 231 12.00 -3.32 21.63
N LEU A 232 13.23 -3.07 21.18
CA LEU A 232 14.37 -3.94 21.49
C LEU A 232 14.69 -3.94 22.98
N TRP A 233 14.56 -2.79 23.66
CA TRP A 233 14.75 -2.69 25.10
C TRP A 233 13.70 -3.52 25.84
N ARG A 234 12.40 -3.33 25.53
CA ARG A 234 11.30 -3.95 26.27
C ARG A 234 11.20 -5.46 26.05
N PHE A 235 11.47 -5.93 24.84
CA PHE A 235 11.25 -7.33 24.44
C PHE A 235 12.55 -8.11 24.20
N GLY A 236 13.71 -7.49 24.33
CA GLY A 236 15.00 -8.10 24.01
C GLY A 236 15.18 -8.35 22.50
N ALA A 237 16.33 -8.92 22.13
CA ALA A 237 16.66 -9.18 20.72
C ALA A 237 15.78 -10.28 20.10
N ASP A 238 15.35 -11.28 20.87
CA ASP A 238 14.58 -12.41 20.33
C ASP A 238 13.12 -12.02 20.05
N ALA A 239 12.36 -11.66 21.09
CA ALA A 239 10.96 -11.28 20.94
C ALA A 239 10.79 -9.89 20.31
N GLY A 240 11.79 -8.99 20.47
CA GLY A 240 11.78 -7.66 19.87
C GLY A 240 11.94 -7.65 18.35
N THR A 241 12.26 -8.78 17.71
CA THR A 241 12.18 -8.93 16.25
C THR A 241 10.75 -9.15 15.75
N GLY A 242 9.79 -9.43 16.63
CA GLY A 242 8.40 -9.75 16.26
C GLY A 242 8.25 -11.09 15.50
N GLY A 243 9.28 -11.93 15.49
CA GLY A 243 9.26 -13.24 14.86
C GLY A 243 9.42 -13.20 13.33
N VAL A 244 9.97 -12.12 12.78
CA VAL A 244 10.15 -11.93 11.32
C VAL A 244 11.06 -12.97 10.67
N GLN A 245 11.93 -13.64 11.43
CA GLN A 245 12.78 -14.74 10.97
C GLN A 245 11.98 -15.92 10.41
N ARG A 246 10.71 -16.08 10.81
CA ARG A 246 9.80 -17.11 10.28
C ARG A 246 9.46 -16.91 8.79
N ASN A 247 9.79 -15.73 8.23
CA ASN A 247 9.63 -15.44 6.80
C ASN A 247 10.78 -16.00 5.95
N LEU A 248 11.84 -16.51 6.57
CA LEU A 248 12.97 -17.12 5.87
C LEU A 248 12.71 -18.60 5.62
N ARG A 249 12.49 -18.96 4.37
CA ARG A 249 12.34 -20.33 3.90
C ARG A 249 13.21 -20.57 2.66
N PRO A 250 14.39 -21.17 2.82
CA PRO A 250 15.23 -21.56 1.70
C PRO A 250 14.48 -22.50 0.76
N HIS A 251 14.41 -22.16 -0.51
CA HIS A 251 13.85 -23.00 -1.57
C HIS A 251 14.39 -22.58 -2.94
N LEU A 252 14.19 -23.43 -3.95
CA LEU A 252 14.56 -23.11 -5.31
C LEU A 252 13.46 -22.30 -5.99
N VAL A 253 13.85 -21.23 -6.66
CA VAL A 253 12.96 -20.41 -7.49
C VAL A 253 13.19 -20.77 -8.94
N ALA A 254 12.10 -20.95 -9.67
CA ALA A 254 12.17 -21.29 -11.07
C ALA A 254 12.67 -20.12 -11.95
N PRO A 255 13.47 -20.36 -13.01
CA PRO A 255 14.07 -19.29 -13.81
C PRO A 255 13.06 -18.31 -14.46
N TRP A 256 11.87 -18.78 -14.86
CA TRP A 256 10.83 -17.92 -15.46
C TRP A 256 10.29 -16.85 -14.50
N VAL A 257 10.48 -17.04 -13.20
CA VAL A 257 10.14 -16.04 -12.19
C VAL A 257 10.93 -14.76 -12.38
N LEU A 258 12.16 -14.83 -12.90
CA LEU A 258 12.96 -13.66 -13.24
C LEU A 258 12.26 -12.75 -14.26
N ALA A 259 11.66 -13.33 -15.30
CA ALA A 259 10.88 -12.58 -16.29
C ALA A 259 9.62 -11.95 -15.67
N THR A 260 8.98 -12.66 -14.73
CA THR A 260 7.83 -12.14 -13.97
C THR A 260 8.24 -10.94 -13.11
N ILE A 261 9.37 -11.03 -12.42
CA ILE A 261 9.93 -9.95 -11.60
C ILE A 261 10.33 -8.77 -12.47
N ALA A 262 10.96 -9.00 -13.63
CA ALA A 262 11.29 -7.93 -14.58
C ALA A 262 10.04 -7.17 -15.04
N GLY A 263 8.99 -7.88 -15.45
CA GLY A 263 7.72 -7.27 -15.83
C GLY A 263 7.08 -6.47 -14.69
N ARG A 264 7.09 -7.02 -13.47
CA ARG A 264 6.58 -6.35 -12.26
C ARG A 264 7.40 -5.10 -11.88
N PHE A 265 8.72 -5.16 -11.95
CA PHE A 265 9.62 -4.03 -11.70
C PHE A 265 9.35 -2.89 -12.69
N LEU A 266 9.30 -3.20 -13.99
CA LEU A 266 9.00 -2.22 -15.03
C LEU A 266 7.57 -1.67 -14.91
N SER A 267 6.64 -2.46 -14.34
CA SER A 267 5.26 -2.00 -14.15
C SER A 267 5.14 -0.82 -13.17
N PHE A 268 6.07 -0.65 -12.22
CA PHE A 268 6.04 0.45 -11.24
C PHE A 268 6.05 1.83 -11.88
N ALA A 269 6.71 1.97 -13.03
CA ALA A 269 6.75 3.23 -13.79
C ALA A 269 5.74 3.26 -14.95
N SER A 270 4.87 2.27 -15.07
CA SER A 270 3.90 2.14 -16.15
C SER A 270 2.48 2.53 -15.74
N LEU A 271 1.58 2.55 -16.71
CA LEU A 271 0.15 2.76 -16.50
C LEU A 271 -0.60 1.42 -16.32
N GLU A 272 0.02 0.44 -15.66
CA GLU A 272 -0.61 -0.86 -15.38
C GLU A 272 -1.77 -0.70 -14.39
N ILE A 273 -2.97 -1.11 -14.79
CA ILE A 273 -4.21 -0.95 -14.00
C ILE A 273 -4.89 -2.28 -13.66
N ASN A 274 -4.44 -3.41 -14.21
CA ASN A 274 -5.10 -4.69 -14.02
C ASN A 274 -5.10 -5.10 -12.55
N ARG A 275 -3.99 -4.85 -11.83
CA ARG A 275 -3.88 -5.11 -10.39
C ARG A 275 -4.87 -4.28 -9.57
N PHE A 276 -5.12 -3.05 -10.00
CA PHE A 276 -5.82 -2.04 -9.21
C PHE A 276 -7.31 -1.94 -9.48
N LEU A 277 -7.74 -2.49 -10.62
CA LEU A 277 -9.15 -2.55 -10.97
C LEU A 277 -9.92 -3.38 -9.94
N GLU A 278 -9.59 -4.67 -9.80
CA GLU A 278 -10.22 -5.59 -8.83
C GLU A 278 -9.34 -6.82 -8.57
N ILE A 279 -9.59 -7.54 -7.47
CA ILE A 279 -8.77 -8.69 -7.03
C ILE A 279 -8.87 -9.88 -7.99
N THR A 280 -10.07 -10.14 -8.54
CA THR A 280 -10.32 -11.29 -9.42
C THR A 280 -10.75 -10.87 -10.82
N ARG A 281 -10.50 -11.73 -11.81
CA ARG A 281 -10.93 -11.48 -13.20
C ARG A 281 -12.45 -11.25 -13.31
N SER A 282 -13.24 -11.99 -12.54
CA SER A 282 -14.70 -11.83 -12.55
C SER A 282 -15.14 -10.49 -11.97
N LYS A 283 -14.55 -10.07 -10.85
CA LYS A 283 -14.81 -8.73 -10.26
C LYS A 283 -14.43 -7.61 -11.24
N ARG A 284 -13.30 -7.73 -11.94
CA ARG A 284 -12.87 -6.78 -12.99
C ARG A 284 -13.88 -6.64 -14.12
N LEU A 285 -14.33 -7.77 -14.66
CA LEU A 285 -15.31 -7.81 -15.74
C LEU A 285 -16.65 -7.23 -15.29
N PHE A 286 -17.10 -7.61 -14.08
CA PHE A 286 -18.33 -7.08 -13.51
C PHE A 286 -18.27 -5.56 -13.33
N LEU A 287 -17.18 -5.02 -12.75
CA LEU A 287 -17.00 -3.58 -12.59
C LEU A 287 -17.06 -2.83 -13.93
N LEU A 288 -16.33 -3.31 -14.94
CA LEU A 288 -16.34 -2.68 -16.27
C LEU A 288 -17.70 -2.80 -16.96
N HIS A 289 -18.45 -3.87 -16.69
CA HIS A 289 -19.80 -4.02 -17.20
C HIS A 289 -20.78 -3.06 -16.51
N ALA A 290 -20.71 -2.94 -15.18
CA ALA A 290 -21.53 -2.03 -14.39
C ALA A 290 -21.24 -0.55 -14.72
N HIS A 291 -20.03 -0.25 -15.21
CA HIS A 291 -19.59 1.10 -15.55
C HIS A 291 -19.01 1.16 -16.96
N PRO A 292 -19.84 1.01 -18.02
CA PRO A 292 -19.36 0.89 -19.40
C PRO A 292 -18.62 2.14 -19.89
N TRP A 293 -18.90 3.31 -19.31
CA TRP A 293 -18.21 4.56 -19.60
C TRP A 293 -16.72 4.56 -19.20
N LEU A 294 -16.31 3.69 -18.25
CA LEU A 294 -14.89 3.51 -17.89
C LEU A 294 -14.12 2.66 -18.91
N VAL A 295 -14.80 1.82 -19.68
CA VAL A 295 -14.18 0.86 -20.62
C VAL A 295 -13.21 1.53 -21.60
N PRO A 296 -13.56 2.61 -22.33
CA PRO A 296 -12.61 3.24 -23.25
C PRO A 296 -11.36 3.79 -22.54
N LEU A 297 -11.53 4.39 -21.35
CA LEU A 297 -10.42 4.92 -20.56
C LEU A 297 -9.52 3.79 -20.03
N ALA A 298 -10.14 2.72 -19.54
CA ALA A 298 -9.46 1.52 -19.05
C ALA A 298 -8.68 0.84 -20.18
N ALA A 299 -9.28 0.68 -21.37
CA ALA A 299 -8.65 0.04 -22.52
C ALA A 299 -7.38 0.78 -22.96
N VAL A 300 -7.45 2.11 -23.11
CA VAL A 300 -6.29 2.93 -23.48
C VAL A 300 -5.23 2.91 -22.38
N THR A 301 -5.63 3.06 -21.12
CA THR A 301 -4.68 3.05 -19.98
C THR A 301 -4.00 1.69 -19.86
N ALA A 302 -4.74 0.58 -19.96
CA ALA A 302 -4.20 -0.78 -19.94
C ALA A 302 -3.24 -1.04 -21.12
N LEU A 303 -3.56 -0.53 -22.31
CA LEU A 303 -2.67 -0.62 -23.47
C LEU A 303 -1.32 0.05 -23.17
N PHE A 304 -1.31 1.27 -22.62
CA PHE A 304 -0.07 1.92 -22.19
C PHE A 304 0.60 1.21 -21.01
N GLY A 305 -0.16 0.60 -20.11
CA GLY A 305 0.34 -0.25 -19.04
C GLY A 305 1.15 -1.45 -19.53
N VAL A 306 0.85 -1.96 -20.73
CA VAL A 306 1.60 -3.07 -21.37
C VAL A 306 2.70 -2.55 -22.30
N LEU A 307 2.37 -1.59 -23.17
CA LEU A 307 3.32 -1.06 -24.16
C LEU A 307 4.50 -0.35 -23.50
N HIS A 308 4.30 0.33 -22.36
CA HIS A 308 5.36 1.09 -21.72
C HIS A 308 6.49 0.21 -21.15
N PRO A 309 6.23 -0.85 -20.35
CA PRO A 309 7.24 -1.82 -19.95
C PRO A 309 7.99 -2.46 -21.11
N ILE A 310 7.27 -2.83 -22.19
CA ILE A 310 7.90 -3.38 -23.40
C ILE A 310 8.83 -2.34 -24.03
N ALA A 311 8.37 -1.09 -24.17
CA ALA A 311 9.19 -0.02 -24.71
C ALA A 311 10.46 0.21 -23.86
N MET A 312 10.35 0.24 -22.53
CA MET A 312 11.52 0.35 -21.65
C MET A 312 12.51 -0.81 -21.87
N ALA A 313 12.02 -2.06 -21.93
CA ALA A 313 12.85 -3.22 -22.20
C ALA A 313 13.52 -3.17 -23.58
N VAL A 314 12.86 -2.65 -24.61
CA VAL A 314 13.45 -2.47 -25.95
C VAL A 314 14.49 -1.34 -25.95
N LEU A 315 14.20 -0.21 -25.28
CA LEU A 315 15.08 0.96 -25.21
C LEU A 315 16.40 0.65 -24.50
N TRP A 316 16.43 -0.36 -23.64
CA TRP A 316 17.66 -0.94 -23.08
C TRP A 316 18.75 -1.19 -24.13
N PHE A 317 18.36 -1.75 -25.28
CA PHE A 317 19.27 -2.19 -26.34
C PHE A 317 19.72 -1.07 -27.28
N ARG A 318 19.17 0.14 -27.14
CA ARG A 318 19.58 1.27 -27.98
C ARG A 318 20.99 1.74 -27.62
N ARG A 319 21.88 1.73 -28.62
CA ARG A 319 23.28 2.18 -28.52
C ARG A 319 23.47 3.70 -28.66
N ARG A 320 22.42 4.50 -28.46
CA ARG A 320 22.51 5.97 -28.59
C ARG A 320 23.43 6.54 -27.52
N ALA A 321 24.14 7.63 -27.82
CA ALA A 321 24.84 8.43 -26.83
C ALA A 321 23.81 9.02 -25.85
N GLY A 322 23.59 8.32 -24.74
CA GLY A 322 22.78 8.81 -23.62
C GLY A 322 23.62 9.64 -22.67
N PRO A 323 23.02 10.11 -21.55
CA PRO A 323 23.78 10.70 -20.45
C PRO A 323 24.92 9.77 -20.00
N PRO A 324 26.06 10.31 -19.52
CA PRO A 324 27.23 9.51 -19.12
C PRO A 324 26.89 8.34 -18.18
N GLU A 325 25.94 8.54 -17.28
CA GLU A 325 25.51 7.58 -16.27
C GLU A 325 24.49 6.54 -16.78
N TRP A 326 24.01 6.64 -18.03
CA TRP A 326 23.00 5.73 -18.59
C TRP A 326 23.41 4.25 -18.49
N ALA A 327 24.68 3.94 -18.75
CA ALA A 327 25.20 2.58 -18.63
C ALA A 327 25.06 2.05 -17.19
N ALA A 328 25.38 2.89 -16.20
CA ALA A 328 25.25 2.53 -14.79
C ALA A 328 23.79 2.34 -14.38
N ILE A 329 22.89 3.25 -14.78
CA ILE A 329 21.45 3.16 -14.50
C ILE A 329 20.83 1.89 -15.11
N ARG A 330 21.24 1.51 -16.32
CA ARG A 330 20.88 0.23 -16.93
C ARG A 330 21.28 -0.93 -16.03
N TRP A 331 22.57 -1.12 -15.78
CA TRP A 331 23.06 -2.24 -14.98
C TRP A 331 22.47 -2.27 -13.57
N LEU A 332 22.17 -1.10 -13.01
CA LEU A 332 21.47 -0.98 -11.73
C LEU A 332 20.04 -1.55 -11.80
N ALA A 333 19.27 -1.27 -12.85
CA ALA A 333 17.95 -1.86 -13.05
C ALA A 333 18.00 -3.39 -13.19
N VAL A 334 18.94 -3.93 -13.97
CA VAL A 334 19.14 -5.40 -14.09
C VAL A 334 19.58 -6.01 -12.77
N GLY A 335 20.57 -5.41 -12.10
CA GLY A 335 21.04 -5.85 -10.79
C GLY A 335 19.92 -5.86 -9.75
N THR A 336 18.98 -4.91 -9.84
CA THR A 336 17.80 -4.86 -8.96
C THR A 336 16.84 -6.01 -9.23
N VAL A 337 16.54 -6.29 -10.50
CA VAL A 337 15.69 -7.43 -10.89
C VAL A 337 16.32 -8.76 -10.44
N VAL A 338 17.63 -8.93 -10.64
CA VAL A 338 18.37 -10.10 -10.17
C VAL A 338 18.37 -10.18 -8.65
N LEU A 339 18.58 -9.07 -7.95
CA LEU A 339 18.56 -9.05 -6.49
C LEU A 339 17.20 -9.47 -5.93
N ILE A 340 16.10 -8.96 -6.49
CA ILE A 340 14.75 -9.37 -6.10
C ILE A 340 14.57 -10.87 -6.37
N TYR A 341 14.97 -11.34 -7.56
CA TYR A 341 14.90 -12.77 -7.87
C TYR A 341 15.67 -13.64 -6.86
N LEU A 342 16.89 -13.24 -6.50
CA LEU A 342 17.70 -13.94 -5.50
C LEU A 342 17.07 -13.87 -4.10
N SER A 343 16.43 -12.77 -3.71
CA SER A 343 15.77 -12.69 -2.40
C SER A 343 14.61 -13.68 -2.29
N TYR A 344 13.94 -14.01 -3.40
CA TYR A 344 12.85 -14.98 -3.39
C TYR A 344 13.31 -16.42 -3.15
N PHE A 345 14.61 -16.74 -3.19
CA PHE A 345 15.09 -18.05 -2.71
C PHE A 345 14.88 -18.23 -1.20
N PHE A 346 14.62 -17.15 -0.47
CA PHE A 346 14.45 -17.16 0.97
C PHE A 346 13.05 -16.72 1.42
N ALA A 347 12.20 -16.22 0.52
CA ALA A 347 10.89 -15.69 0.90
C ALA A 347 9.81 -16.78 0.93
N TYR A 348 8.91 -16.75 1.91
CA TYR A 348 7.80 -17.71 1.95
C TYR A 348 6.77 -17.50 0.81
N GLU A 349 6.60 -16.26 0.36
CA GLU A 349 5.54 -15.85 -0.56
C GLU A 349 5.96 -15.82 -2.04
N PRO A 350 5.01 -16.00 -2.97
CA PRO A 350 5.27 -15.75 -4.39
C PRO A 350 5.58 -14.25 -4.65
N PRO A 351 6.28 -13.93 -5.75
CA PRO A 351 6.86 -12.60 -5.94
C PRO A 351 5.89 -11.48 -6.30
N GLN A 352 5.00 -11.10 -5.39
CA GLN A 352 4.03 -10.06 -5.65
C GLN A 352 4.68 -8.68 -5.77
N ALA A 353 4.27 -7.88 -6.75
CA ALA A 353 4.89 -6.58 -7.02
C ALA A 353 4.85 -5.62 -5.81
N HIS A 354 3.79 -5.61 -5.01
CA HIS A 354 3.76 -4.79 -3.79
C HIS A 354 4.84 -5.19 -2.76
N ALA A 355 5.23 -6.46 -2.72
CA ALA A 355 6.21 -6.99 -1.76
C ALA A 355 7.63 -6.47 -2.00
N PHE A 356 7.93 -5.90 -3.18
CA PHE A 356 9.18 -5.21 -3.48
C PHE A 356 8.94 -3.80 -4.02
N TYR A 357 7.82 -3.18 -3.64
CA TYR A 357 7.50 -1.80 -4.01
C TYR A 357 8.55 -0.79 -3.51
N VAL A 358 9.37 -1.18 -2.53
CA VAL A 358 10.53 -0.42 -2.09
C VAL A 358 11.48 -0.04 -3.23
N VAL A 359 11.52 -0.75 -4.37
CA VAL A 359 12.40 -0.36 -5.50
C VAL A 359 11.70 0.50 -6.56
N ALA A 360 10.45 0.91 -6.35
CA ALA A 360 9.69 1.71 -7.30
C ALA A 360 10.39 3.03 -7.71
N PRO A 361 11.09 3.77 -6.82
CA PRO A 361 11.81 4.98 -7.24
C PRO A 361 12.89 4.70 -8.27
N LEU A 362 13.56 3.56 -8.18
CA LEU A 362 14.57 3.17 -9.17
C LEU A 362 13.94 2.81 -10.52
N ALA A 363 12.79 2.15 -10.52
CA ALA A 363 12.03 1.89 -11.75
C ALA A 363 11.59 3.20 -12.42
N LEU A 364 11.13 4.18 -11.64
CA LEU A 364 10.79 5.53 -12.13
C LEU A 364 12.02 6.23 -12.74
N VAL A 365 13.15 6.23 -12.05
CA VAL A 365 14.41 6.78 -12.57
C VAL A 365 14.77 6.11 -13.90
N TYR A 366 14.76 4.78 -13.96
CA TYR A 366 15.05 4.03 -15.18
C TYR A 366 14.10 4.39 -16.34
N ALA A 367 12.80 4.56 -16.07
CA ALA A 367 11.82 4.98 -17.05
C ALA A 367 12.12 6.38 -17.61
N PHE A 368 12.45 7.35 -16.76
CA PHE A 368 12.79 8.70 -17.20
C PHE A 368 14.06 8.72 -18.06
N TYR A 369 15.11 7.98 -17.68
CA TYR A 369 16.29 7.83 -18.53
C TYR A 369 15.94 7.20 -19.89
N SER A 370 15.05 6.21 -19.92
CA SER A 370 14.58 5.58 -21.16
C SER A 370 13.86 6.58 -22.07
N TRP A 371 12.98 7.42 -21.52
CA TRP A 371 12.28 8.45 -22.30
C TRP A 371 13.19 9.53 -22.84
N ASN A 372 14.25 9.89 -22.09
CA ASN A 372 15.22 10.87 -22.55
C ASN A 372 15.87 10.46 -23.90
N LEU A 373 15.97 9.16 -24.19
CA LEU A 373 16.51 8.64 -25.44
C LEU A 373 15.58 8.82 -26.66
N ILE A 374 14.29 9.05 -26.42
CA ILE A 374 13.24 9.17 -27.44
C ILE A 374 12.50 10.49 -27.39
N ASP A 375 12.99 11.43 -26.58
CA ASP A 375 12.31 12.68 -26.35
C ASP A 375 12.17 13.49 -27.65
N ALA A 376 10.92 13.62 -28.10
CA ALA A 376 10.55 14.31 -29.32
C ALA A 376 9.11 14.84 -29.19
N PRO A 377 8.73 15.93 -29.90
CA PRO A 377 7.40 16.53 -29.77
C PRO A 377 6.24 15.54 -29.95
N ARG A 378 6.36 14.58 -30.89
CA ARG A 378 5.36 13.53 -31.10
C ARG A 378 5.15 12.64 -29.87
N TRP A 379 6.24 12.20 -29.24
CA TRP A 379 6.17 11.30 -28.08
C TRP A 379 5.71 12.03 -26.83
N ARG A 380 6.04 13.33 -26.71
CA ARG A 380 5.48 14.20 -25.66
C ARG A 380 3.96 14.31 -25.76
N ARG A 381 3.39 14.45 -26.96
CA ARG A 381 1.92 14.45 -27.16
C ARG A 381 1.29 13.11 -26.79
N VAL A 382 1.90 12.00 -27.21
CA VAL A 382 1.44 10.64 -26.83
C VAL A 382 1.46 10.47 -25.31
N ALA A 383 2.55 10.87 -24.65
CA ALA A 383 2.66 10.80 -23.19
C ALA A 383 1.63 11.69 -22.48
N ALA A 384 1.36 12.89 -22.99
CA ALA A 384 0.31 13.76 -22.45
C ALA A 384 -1.08 13.13 -22.58
N ALA A 385 -1.41 12.53 -23.73
CA ALA A 385 -2.68 11.83 -23.93
C ALA A 385 -2.82 10.60 -23.02
N ALA A 386 -1.74 9.80 -22.89
CA ALA A 386 -1.70 8.66 -22.00
C ALA A 386 -1.90 9.07 -20.52
N LEU A 387 -1.21 10.14 -20.09
CA LEU A 387 -1.33 10.67 -18.74
C LEU A 387 -2.73 11.22 -18.46
N ALA A 388 -3.28 12.04 -19.37
CA ALA A 388 -4.63 12.59 -19.23
C ALA A 388 -5.69 11.47 -19.15
N THR A 389 -5.56 10.44 -20.00
CA THR A 389 -6.48 9.30 -19.99
C THR A 389 -6.35 8.50 -18.69
N SER A 390 -5.12 8.28 -18.20
CA SER A 390 -4.88 7.62 -16.92
C SER A 390 -5.49 8.41 -15.76
N VAL A 391 -5.30 9.73 -15.71
CA VAL A 391 -5.88 10.58 -14.65
C VAL A 391 -7.41 10.51 -14.70
N ALA A 392 -8.01 10.61 -15.89
CA ALA A 392 -9.47 10.48 -16.05
C ALA A 392 -9.97 9.09 -15.62
N TYR A 393 -9.26 8.02 -15.99
CA TYR A 393 -9.58 6.66 -15.56
C TYR A 393 -9.53 6.52 -14.03
N HIS A 394 -8.46 6.98 -13.37
CA HIS A 394 -8.32 6.85 -11.92
C HIS A 394 -9.31 7.74 -11.16
N ALA A 395 -9.62 8.94 -11.66
CA ALA A 395 -10.69 9.76 -11.10
C ALA A 395 -12.04 9.05 -11.18
N GLY A 396 -12.34 8.43 -12.33
CA GLY A 396 -13.56 7.66 -12.49
C GLY A 396 -13.61 6.39 -11.64
N LEU A 397 -12.49 5.68 -11.52
CA LEU A 397 -12.35 4.51 -10.65
C LEU A 397 -12.56 4.88 -9.18
N ALA A 398 -12.02 6.02 -8.73
CA ALA A 398 -12.23 6.54 -7.38
C ALA A 398 -13.71 6.84 -7.12
N GLY A 399 -14.41 7.43 -8.09
CA GLY A 399 -15.86 7.65 -8.00
C GLY A 399 -16.66 6.36 -7.90
N VAL A 400 -16.27 5.32 -8.65
CA VAL A 400 -16.92 3.99 -8.57
C VAL A 400 -16.63 3.29 -7.23
N LYS A 401 -15.40 3.43 -6.70
CA LYS A 401 -14.98 2.77 -5.47
C LYS A 401 -15.29 3.54 -4.19
N SER A 402 -15.87 4.74 -4.27
CA SER A 402 -16.14 5.57 -3.09
C SER A 402 -17.04 4.89 -2.06
N GLY A 403 -17.89 3.95 -2.48
CA GLY A 403 -18.69 3.10 -1.58
C GLY A 403 -17.90 2.12 -0.72
N ARG A 404 -16.59 1.96 -0.93
CA ARG A 404 -15.69 1.14 -0.09
C ARG A 404 -14.75 1.97 0.76
N SER A 405 -14.94 3.28 0.72
CA SER A 405 -14.08 4.24 1.39
C SER A 405 -14.35 4.35 2.88
N LEU A 406 -13.46 5.09 3.55
CA LEU A 406 -13.65 5.55 4.92
C LEU A 406 -15.03 6.18 5.12
N TYR A 407 -15.60 6.81 4.07
CA TYR A 407 -16.88 7.51 4.15
C TYR A 407 -18.11 6.59 4.14
N HIS A 408 -17.99 5.33 3.72
CA HIS A 408 -19.12 4.38 3.69
C HIS A 408 -19.75 4.19 5.07
N ASP A 409 -18.92 4.00 6.10
CA ASP A 409 -19.33 3.84 7.50
C ASP A 409 -18.51 4.77 8.43
N ARG A 410 -18.28 6.01 8.00
CA ARG A 410 -17.38 6.98 8.68
C ARG A 410 -17.61 7.14 10.19
N ALA A 411 -18.85 6.96 10.63
CA ALA A 411 -19.20 7.06 12.05
C ALA A 411 -18.37 6.10 12.92
N VAL A 412 -18.06 4.90 12.43
CA VAL A 412 -17.27 3.88 13.13
C VAL A 412 -15.83 4.36 13.42
N PRO A 413 -14.99 4.69 12.41
CA PRO A 413 -13.65 5.22 12.67
C PRO A 413 -13.69 6.59 13.35
N ALA A 414 -14.70 7.43 13.11
CA ALA A 414 -14.84 8.71 13.80
C ALA A 414 -15.06 8.52 15.31
N VAL A 415 -15.94 7.61 15.74
CA VAL A 415 -16.14 7.30 17.16
C VAL A 415 -14.90 6.66 17.77
N ALA A 416 -14.25 5.73 17.06
CA ALA A 416 -13.02 5.10 17.53
C ALA A 416 -11.91 6.12 17.82
N VAL A 417 -11.78 7.16 16.98
CA VAL A 417 -10.83 8.26 17.17
C VAL A 417 -11.30 9.24 18.25
N LEU A 418 -12.49 9.84 18.09
CA LEU A 418 -12.99 10.91 18.96
C LEU A 418 -13.22 10.46 20.40
N GLN A 419 -13.77 9.26 20.58
CA GLN A 419 -14.06 8.71 21.90
C GLN A 419 -12.91 7.84 22.43
N ARG A 420 -11.84 7.67 21.64
CA ARG A 420 -10.68 6.82 21.99
C ARG A 420 -11.10 5.39 22.34
N VAL A 421 -12.02 4.82 21.55
CA VAL A 421 -12.54 3.46 21.72
C VAL A 421 -12.22 2.59 20.49
N PRO A 422 -10.96 2.12 20.34
CA PRO A 422 -10.55 1.29 19.20
C PRO A 422 -11.45 0.07 18.92
N PRO A 423 -12.00 -0.66 19.92
CA PRO A 423 -12.84 -1.84 19.69
C PRO A 423 -14.15 -1.61 18.91
N VAL A 424 -14.55 -0.35 18.69
CA VAL A 424 -15.67 -0.02 17.80
C VAL A 424 -15.31 -0.24 16.33
N LEU A 425 -14.03 -0.09 15.98
CA LEU A 425 -13.54 -0.22 14.61
C LEU A 425 -13.18 -1.67 14.26
N ALA A 426 -12.29 -2.27 15.05
CA ALA A 426 -11.76 -3.61 14.84
C ALA A 426 -10.94 -4.07 16.05
N ARG A 427 -10.60 -5.35 16.09
CA ARG A 427 -9.61 -5.92 17.01
C ARG A 427 -8.31 -6.22 16.28
N ARG A 428 -7.20 -6.17 17.02
CA ARG A 428 -5.91 -6.63 16.49
C ARG A 428 -5.96 -8.15 16.33
N ARG A 429 -5.28 -8.66 15.31
CA ARG A 429 -5.19 -10.10 15.05
C ARG A 429 -4.66 -10.84 16.27
N GLU A 430 -5.23 -12.00 16.57
CA GLU A 430 -4.96 -12.76 17.81
C GLU A 430 -3.47 -13.10 18.01
N TYR A 431 -2.75 -13.31 16.91
CA TYR A 431 -1.33 -13.66 16.94
C TYR A 431 -0.41 -12.43 17.09
N SER A 432 -0.93 -11.20 16.96
CA SER A 432 -0.12 -9.99 17.08
C SER A 432 0.42 -9.85 18.51
N MET A 433 1.65 -9.37 18.63
CA MET A 433 2.31 -9.13 19.92
C MET A 433 1.54 -8.07 20.72
N ASP A 434 1.04 -7.02 20.06
CA ASP A 434 0.28 -5.95 20.70
C ASP A 434 -1.09 -6.41 21.23
N ALA A 435 -1.73 -7.40 20.61
CA ALA A 435 -2.97 -7.98 21.14
C ALA A 435 -2.74 -8.67 22.48
N ARG A 436 -1.57 -9.30 22.68
CA ARG A 436 -1.21 -9.96 23.95
C ARG A 436 -0.94 -8.96 25.08
N LEU A 437 -0.57 -7.73 24.74
CA LEU A 437 -0.20 -6.68 25.69
C LEU A 437 -1.38 -5.80 26.11
N ASP A 438 -2.57 -5.99 25.51
CA ASP A 438 -3.74 -5.17 25.78
C ASP A 438 -4.63 -5.81 26.85
N PRO A 439 -4.64 -5.32 28.10
CA PRO A 439 -5.53 -5.83 29.13
C PRO A 439 -7.00 -5.48 28.86
N ALA A 440 -7.30 -4.47 28.03
CA ALA A 440 -8.66 -4.13 27.60
C ALA A 440 -9.13 -4.99 26.41
N ALA A 441 -8.22 -5.71 25.74
CA ALA A 441 -8.58 -6.81 24.84
C ALA A 441 -9.02 -8.05 25.65
N GLY A 442 -9.85 -7.83 26.67
CA GLY A 442 -10.52 -8.85 27.46
C GLY A 442 -10.95 -9.97 26.53
N ARG A 443 -10.34 -11.13 26.75
CA ARG A 443 -10.55 -12.34 25.98
C ARG A 443 -11.97 -12.85 26.22
N GLU A 444 -12.97 -12.20 25.68
CA GLU A 444 -14.06 -12.99 25.12
C GLU A 444 -13.53 -13.46 23.77
N PRO A 445 -12.99 -14.70 23.69
CA PRO A 445 -12.79 -15.32 22.39
C PRO A 445 -14.12 -15.20 21.65
N ASP A 446 -14.06 -14.90 20.36
CA ASP A 446 -15.23 -14.95 19.50
C ASP A 446 -15.72 -16.39 19.55
N VAL A 447 -16.68 -16.69 20.43
CA VAL A 447 -17.12 -18.07 20.67
C VAL A 447 -17.76 -18.49 19.36
N PRO A 448 -17.19 -19.48 18.64
CA PRO A 448 -17.70 -19.85 17.32
C PRO A 448 -19.20 -20.16 17.42
N GLY A 449 -20.01 -19.34 16.77
CA GLY A 449 -21.47 -19.43 16.81
C GLY A 449 -22.19 -18.28 17.50
N GLU A 450 -21.54 -17.40 18.28
CA GLU A 450 -22.19 -16.17 18.81
C GLU A 450 -22.70 -15.28 17.67
N ALA A 451 -21.81 -14.97 16.71
CA ALA A 451 -22.18 -14.21 15.53
C ALA A 451 -23.33 -14.85 14.74
N LEU A 452 -23.40 -16.19 14.66
CA LEU A 452 -24.46 -16.89 13.93
C LEU A 452 -25.79 -16.96 14.69
N ARG A 453 -25.80 -16.73 16.01
CA ARG A 453 -27.04 -16.56 16.78
C ARG A 453 -27.65 -15.18 16.54
N ASP A 454 -26.80 -14.18 16.37
CA ASP A 454 -27.21 -12.79 16.24
C ASP A 454 -27.44 -12.37 14.78
N LEU A 455 -26.62 -12.86 13.86
CA LEU A 455 -26.71 -12.55 12.44
C LEU A 455 -27.63 -13.53 11.72
N GLN A 456 -28.59 -12.98 10.98
CA GLN A 456 -29.49 -13.73 10.14
C GLN A 456 -29.36 -13.28 8.69
N LEU A 457 -29.28 -14.25 7.78
CA LEU A 457 -29.53 -14.01 6.35
C LEU A 457 -31.05 -13.80 6.17
N ALA A 458 -31.48 -12.54 6.09
CA ALA A 458 -32.89 -12.17 5.97
C ALA A 458 -33.43 -12.38 4.56
N ALA A 459 -32.60 -12.13 3.55
CA ALA A 459 -32.89 -12.40 2.16
C ALA A 459 -31.59 -12.73 1.42
N SER A 460 -31.69 -13.57 0.38
CA SER A 460 -30.60 -13.79 -0.57
C SER A 460 -31.17 -14.12 -1.92
N THR A 461 -30.72 -13.41 -2.94
CA THR A 461 -31.01 -13.70 -4.34
C THR A 461 -29.71 -13.95 -5.07
N TRP A 462 -29.72 -14.97 -5.93
CA TRP A 462 -28.59 -15.32 -6.76
C TRP A 462 -28.96 -15.13 -8.22
N SER A 463 -28.04 -14.55 -8.98
CA SER A 463 -28.13 -14.46 -10.42
C SER A 463 -26.78 -14.81 -11.06
N ARG A 464 -26.82 -15.14 -12.35
CA ARG A 464 -25.62 -15.53 -13.11
C ARG A 464 -25.46 -14.73 -14.40
N PRO A 465 -25.35 -13.39 -14.35
CA PRO A 465 -25.10 -12.61 -15.55
C PRO A 465 -23.71 -12.93 -16.13
N TRP A 466 -23.66 -13.29 -17.41
CA TRP A 466 -22.42 -13.66 -18.14
C TRP A 466 -21.56 -14.74 -17.46
N GLY A 467 -22.20 -15.69 -16.78
CA GLY A 467 -21.49 -16.78 -16.09
C GLY A 467 -20.80 -16.34 -14.78
N ILE A 468 -21.05 -15.12 -14.29
CA ILE A 468 -20.53 -14.61 -13.01
C ILE A 468 -21.62 -14.78 -11.96
N ALA A 469 -21.32 -15.43 -10.84
CA ALA A 469 -22.26 -15.48 -9.72
C ALA A 469 -22.30 -14.12 -9.02
N LEU A 470 -23.50 -13.53 -9.05
CA LEU A 470 -23.83 -12.31 -8.36
C LEU A 470 -24.88 -12.64 -7.30
N TRP A 471 -24.61 -12.26 -6.07
CA TRP A 471 -25.54 -12.36 -4.96
C TRP A 471 -25.99 -10.98 -4.53
N THR A 472 -27.29 -10.79 -4.30
CA THR A 472 -27.81 -9.67 -3.51
C THR A 472 -28.36 -10.27 -2.23
N LEU A 473 -27.73 -9.95 -1.11
CA LEU A 473 -28.07 -10.54 0.18
C LEU A 473 -28.33 -9.46 1.22
N THR A 474 -29.25 -9.73 2.13
CA THR A 474 -29.60 -8.87 3.26
C THR A 474 -29.25 -9.59 4.55
N VAL A 475 -28.31 -9.03 5.32
CA VAL A 475 -27.93 -9.53 6.65
C VAL A 475 -28.58 -8.64 7.71
N ARG A 476 -29.32 -9.26 8.63
CA ARG A 476 -29.92 -8.62 9.81
C ARG A 476 -29.12 -8.98 11.05
N ASN A 477 -28.75 -7.98 11.85
CA ASN A 477 -28.21 -8.21 13.19
C ASN A 477 -29.32 -8.07 14.24
N ARG A 478 -29.68 -9.18 14.88
CA ARG A 478 -30.70 -9.25 15.93
C ARG A 478 -30.15 -8.97 17.33
N ALA A 479 -28.83 -8.86 17.49
CA ALA A 479 -28.24 -8.49 18.76
C ALA A 479 -28.73 -7.11 19.20
N THR A 480 -28.80 -6.91 20.51
CA THR A 480 -29.04 -5.60 21.13
C THR A 480 -27.74 -4.94 21.59
N ALA A 481 -26.66 -5.72 21.76
CA ALA A 481 -25.43 -5.30 22.42
C ALA A 481 -24.13 -5.60 21.65
N ALA A 482 -24.20 -6.17 20.44
CA ALA A 482 -23.03 -6.50 19.63
C ALA A 482 -23.16 -5.98 18.20
N ALA A 483 -22.12 -5.32 17.70
CA ALA A 483 -21.96 -5.06 16.27
C ALA A 483 -21.08 -6.15 15.66
N TYR A 484 -21.16 -6.35 14.35
CA TYR A 484 -20.36 -7.35 13.66
C TYR A 484 -19.73 -6.77 12.39
N ARG A 485 -18.49 -7.16 12.07
CA ARG A 485 -17.82 -6.86 10.80
C ARG A 485 -17.29 -8.12 10.14
N ASP A 486 -16.87 -8.00 8.87
CA ASP A 486 -16.21 -9.07 8.11
C ASP A 486 -17.02 -10.38 8.15
N VAL A 487 -18.30 -10.28 7.80
CA VAL A 487 -19.23 -11.40 7.85
C VAL A 487 -18.79 -12.44 6.84
N ARG A 488 -18.34 -13.60 7.33
CA ARG A 488 -17.90 -14.73 6.53
C ARG A 488 -19.11 -15.45 5.96
N TYR A 489 -19.05 -15.77 4.67
CA TYR A 489 -20.07 -16.58 4.01
C TYR A 489 -19.46 -17.71 3.20
N GLN A 490 -20.26 -18.74 2.96
CA GLN A 490 -20.00 -19.82 2.02
C GLN A 490 -21.13 -19.89 0.99
N CYS A 491 -20.75 -20.00 -0.28
CA CYS A 491 -21.65 -20.26 -1.39
C CYS A 491 -21.46 -21.70 -1.87
N ARG A 492 -22.56 -22.40 -2.15
CA ARG A 492 -22.57 -23.72 -2.79
C ARG A 492 -23.42 -23.66 -4.04
N TYR A 493 -22.85 -24.05 -5.17
CA TYR A 493 -23.51 -24.07 -6.46
C TYR A 493 -23.79 -25.53 -6.85
N ARG A 494 -25.02 -25.85 -7.25
CA ARG A 494 -25.45 -27.22 -7.56
C ARG A 494 -25.99 -27.35 -8.97
N ALA A 495 -25.72 -28.50 -9.57
CA ALA A 495 -26.32 -28.91 -10.83
C ALA A 495 -27.76 -29.42 -10.63
N ALA A 496 -28.45 -29.70 -11.74
CA ALA A 496 -29.85 -30.14 -11.72
C ALA A 496 -30.04 -31.50 -11.03
N ASP A 497 -29.00 -32.33 -11.00
CA ASP A 497 -28.93 -33.61 -10.28
C ASP A 497 -28.63 -33.43 -8.77
N GLY A 498 -28.47 -32.20 -8.28
CA GLY A 498 -28.14 -31.87 -6.89
C GLY A 498 -26.65 -31.91 -6.54
N ARG A 499 -25.78 -32.35 -7.46
CA ARG A 499 -24.32 -32.41 -7.27
C ARG A 499 -23.75 -31.00 -7.09
N VAL A 500 -22.88 -30.83 -6.09
CA VAL A 500 -22.15 -29.58 -5.89
C VAL A 500 -21.09 -29.45 -6.98
N VAL A 501 -21.21 -28.42 -7.82
CA VAL A 501 -20.27 -28.13 -8.91
C VAL A 501 -19.19 -27.14 -8.50
N ARG A 502 -19.46 -26.32 -7.49
CA ARG A 502 -18.50 -25.36 -6.93
C ARG A 502 -18.89 -24.96 -5.51
N GLU A 503 -17.89 -24.79 -4.67
CA GLU A 503 -18.02 -24.09 -3.39
C GLU A 503 -17.04 -22.91 -3.36
N SER A 504 -17.40 -21.86 -2.66
CA SER A 504 -16.54 -20.70 -2.42
C SER A 504 -16.85 -20.09 -1.06
N GLU A 505 -15.84 -19.44 -0.50
CA GLU A 505 -15.97 -18.65 0.71
C GLU A 505 -15.55 -17.21 0.43
N GLY A 506 -16.13 -16.27 1.16
CA GLY A 506 -15.77 -14.87 1.09
C GLY A 506 -16.15 -14.10 2.35
N LEU A 507 -15.92 -12.80 2.28
CA LEU A 507 -16.16 -11.83 3.34
C LEU A 507 -17.10 -10.74 2.83
N LEU A 508 -18.02 -10.32 3.69
CA LEU A 508 -18.76 -9.06 3.54
C LEU A 508 -18.04 -8.02 4.38
N GLU A 509 -17.38 -7.08 3.71
CA GLU A 509 -16.60 -5.99 4.30
C GLU A 509 -17.54 -4.86 4.81
N GLU A 510 -18.54 -5.23 5.60
CA GLU A 510 -19.60 -4.35 6.11
C GLU A 510 -19.65 -4.40 7.64
N VAL A 511 -20.05 -3.29 8.25
CA VAL A 511 -20.37 -3.25 9.68
C VAL A 511 -21.89 -3.32 9.88
N VAL A 512 -22.36 -4.36 10.55
CA VAL A 512 -23.77 -4.60 10.87
C VAL A 512 -24.02 -4.25 12.35
N GLN A 513 -24.55 -3.05 12.60
CA GLN A 513 -24.86 -2.55 13.94
C GLN A 513 -26.06 -3.29 14.57
N PRO A 514 -26.19 -3.32 15.91
CA PRO A 514 -27.35 -3.91 16.60
C PRO A 514 -28.69 -3.43 16.03
N GLY A 515 -29.59 -4.37 15.72
CA GLY A 515 -30.93 -4.08 15.21
C GLY A 515 -30.98 -3.53 13.78
N THR A 516 -29.87 -3.52 13.04
CA THR A 516 -29.83 -3.00 11.65
C THR A 516 -29.81 -4.12 10.62
N GLU A 517 -30.16 -3.74 9.39
CA GLU A 517 -30.06 -4.58 8.19
C GLU A 517 -29.12 -3.94 7.18
N ARG A 518 -28.34 -4.78 6.50
CA ARG A 518 -27.45 -4.36 5.41
C ARG A 518 -27.74 -5.23 4.19
N THR A 519 -28.01 -4.57 3.06
CA THR A 519 -28.14 -5.25 1.76
C THR A 519 -26.89 -4.97 0.94
N VAL A 520 -26.24 -6.03 0.46
CA VAL A 520 -25.00 -5.93 -0.30
C VAL A 520 -25.02 -6.80 -1.54
N GLU A 521 -24.31 -6.33 -2.55
CA GLU A 521 -24.02 -7.07 -3.77
C GLU A 521 -22.64 -7.73 -3.68
N VAL A 522 -22.60 -9.04 -3.95
CA VAL A 522 -21.40 -9.86 -3.83
C VAL A 522 -21.12 -10.56 -5.14
N VAL A 523 -19.94 -10.29 -5.70
CA VAL A 523 -19.43 -10.96 -6.89
C VAL A 523 -18.53 -12.13 -6.48
N ASP A 524 -19.08 -13.35 -6.54
CA ASP A 524 -18.44 -14.58 -6.04
C ASP A 524 -17.71 -15.37 -7.14
N GLY A 525 -17.34 -14.69 -8.23
CA GLY A 525 -16.52 -15.28 -9.29
C GLY A 525 -17.31 -15.98 -10.41
N ARG A 526 -16.61 -16.70 -11.30
CA ARG A 526 -17.25 -17.43 -12.40
C ARG A 526 -17.82 -18.76 -11.91
N THR A 527 -19.04 -19.09 -12.33
CA THR A 527 -19.69 -20.37 -12.02
C THR A 527 -19.83 -21.22 -13.27
N SER A 528 -19.89 -22.55 -13.08
CA SER A 528 -20.14 -23.50 -14.17
C SER A 528 -21.52 -23.26 -14.77
N GLU A 529 -21.68 -23.49 -16.08
CA GLU A 529 -22.97 -23.47 -16.76
C GLU A 529 -23.93 -24.52 -16.18
N GLU A 530 -23.39 -25.62 -15.65
CA GLU A 530 -24.12 -26.68 -14.95
C GLU A 530 -24.82 -26.20 -13.68
N ALA A 531 -24.38 -25.10 -13.05
CA ALA A 531 -25.01 -24.60 -11.84
C ALA A 531 -26.43 -24.07 -12.14
N VAL A 532 -27.46 -24.74 -11.62
CA VAL A 532 -28.87 -24.34 -11.77
C VAL A 532 -29.47 -23.82 -10.47
N SER A 533 -28.86 -24.14 -9.33
CA SER A 533 -29.23 -23.60 -8.03
C SER A 533 -27.99 -23.21 -7.23
N ALA A 534 -28.18 -22.30 -6.28
CA ALA A 534 -27.13 -21.84 -5.40
C ALA A 534 -27.68 -21.61 -4.00
N GLU A 535 -26.82 -21.85 -3.01
CA GLU A 535 -27.13 -21.66 -1.59
C GLU A 535 -26.02 -20.83 -0.95
N LEU A 536 -26.40 -19.86 -0.12
CA LEU A 536 -25.47 -19.06 0.66
C LEU A 536 -25.73 -19.28 2.15
N ARG A 537 -24.67 -19.46 2.93
CA ARG A 537 -24.72 -19.59 4.38
C ARG A 537 -23.70 -18.68 5.04
N LEU A 538 -24.06 -18.10 6.19
CA LEU A 538 -23.12 -17.36 7.03
C LEU A 538 -22.26 -18.35 7.83
N LEU A 539 -20.98 -18.05 7.98
CA LEU A 539 -19.99 -18.87 8.72
C LEU A 539 -19.56 -18.23 10.04
N GLY A 540 -19.65 -16.91 10.16
CA GLY A 540 -19.24 -16.14 11.33
C GLY A 540 -19.01 -14.67 10.99
N ALA A 541 -18.60 -13.87 11.96
CA ALA A 541 -18.24 -12.46 11.80
C ALA A 541 -17.44 -12.01 13.02
N GLU A 542 -16.61 -10.98 12.89
CA GLU A 542 -15.88 -10.41 14.02
C GLU A 542 -16.80 -9.55 14.88
N LYS A 543 -16.90 -9.86 16.19
CA LYS A 543 -17.67 -9.10 17.17
C LYS A 543 -16.98 -7.78 17.56
N LEU A 544 -17.73 -6.67 17.41
CA LEU A 544 -17.31 -5.31 17.73
C LEU A 544 -18.15 -4.69 18.84
N LEU A 545 -17.62 -3.63 19.45
CA LEU A 545 -18.40 -2.77 20.33
C LEU A 545 -19.39 -1.93 19.50
N PRO A 546 -20.70 -1.91 19.82
CA PRO A 546 -21.65 -1.07 19.11
C PRO A 546 -21.36 0.42 19.22
N LEU A 547 -21.70 1.18 18.17
CA LEU A 547 -21.61 2.65 18.17
C LEU A 547 -22.37 3.28 19.34
N ARG A 548 -23.59 2.81 19.61
CA ARG A 548 -24.42 3.33 20.71
C ARG A 548 -23.79 3.11 22.08
N ALA A 549 -23.12 1.97 22.27
CA ALA A 549 -22.46 1.65 23.53
C ALA A 549 -21.23 2.56 23.75
N ALA A 550 -20.46 2.82 22.69
CA ALA A 550 -19.30 3.70 22.75
C ALA A 550 -19.65 5.19 22.93
N LEU A 551 -20.86 5.60 22.56
CA LEU A 551 -21.37 6.96 22.77
C LEU A 551 -22.10 7.13 24.10
N ALA A 552 -22.36 6.05 24.85
CA ALA A 552 -22.99 6.14 26.14
C ALA A 552 -22.05 6.89 27.12
N PRO A 553 -22.57 7.78 27.99
CA PRO A 553 -21.76 8.40 29.02
C PRO A 553 -21.11 7.30 29.85
N ALA A 554 -19.80 7.42 30.12
CA ALA A 554 -19.16 6.55 31.08
C ALA A 554 -20.00 6.55 32.37
N PRO A 555 -20.36 5.38 32.92
CA PRO A 555 -21.14 5.33 34.15
C PRO A 555 -20.43 6.22 35.17
N ARG A 556 -21.12 7.25 35.68
CA ARG A 556 -20.55 8.14 36.70
C ARG A 556 -20.00 7.22 37.78
N ALA A 557 -18.69 7.25 37.98
CA ALA A 557 -18.06 6.49 39.05
C ALA A 557 -18.86 6.82 40.31
N SER A 558 -19.60 5.84 40.82
CA SER A 558 -20.37 6.02 42.05
C SER A 558 -19.35 6.50 43.06
N ALA A 559 -19.52 7.74 43.55
CA ALA A 559 -18.72 8.23 44.65
C ALA A 559 -18.80 7.17 45.74
N ALA A 560 -17.68 6.48 45.98
CA ALA A 560 -17.61 5.52 47.06
C ALA A 560 -17.99 6.27 48.35
N PRO A 561 -18.91 5.73 49.17
CA PRO A 561 -19.36 6.39 50.39
C PRO A 561 -18.22 6.65 51.37
#